data_AF-A0A9D1P468-F1
#
_entry.id   AF-A0A9D1P468-F1
#
_cell.length_a   1.000
_cell.length_b   1.000
_cell.length_c   1.000
_cell.angle_alpha   90.00
_cell.angle_beta   90.00
_cell.angle_gamma   90.00
#
_symmetry.space_group_name_H-M   'P 1'
#
loop_
_entity.id
_entity.type
_entity.pdbx_description
1 polymer ?
#
loop_
_entity_poly.entity_id
_entity_poly.type
_entity_poly.pdbx_seq_one_letter_code
_entity_poly.pdbx_strand_id
1 'polypeptide(L)' 'MRDKKKHNLKVYGQSGYKYKDTPTIILMGQWLKEAGFDIGNRITLECDRGTIVIKATENCSDEFK' A
#
# COMPACT_ATOMS: atom_id res chain seq x y z
N MET A 1 12.06 -20.13 7.91
CA MET A 1 10.88 -19.79 7.09
C MET A 1 10.34 -18.49 7.67
N ARG A 2 10.27 -17.38 6.90
CA ARG A 2 9.70 -16.13 7.43
C ARG A 2 8.18 -16.32 7.48
N ASP A 3 7.62 -16.37 8.68
CA ASP A 3 6.18 -16.27 8.89
C ASP A 3 5.66 -15.05 8.15
N LYS A 4 4.99 -15.26 7.02
CA LYS A 4 4.28 -14.19 6.32
C LYS A 4 3.12 -13.81 7.23
N LYS A 5 3.30 -12.79 8.07
CA LYS A 5 2.23 -12.19 8.88
C LYS A 5 1.10 -11.79 7.92
N LYS A 6 0.00 -12.55 7.95
CA LYS A 6 -1.20 -12.22 7.16
C LYS A 6 -2.00 -11.18 7.94
N HIS A 7 -2.21 -10.01 7.34
CA HIS A 7 -3.08 -8.98 7.86
C HIS A 7 -4.40 -9.01 7.09
N ASN A 8 -5.48 -9.45 7.73
CA ASN A 8 -6.81 -9.44 7.12
C ASN A 8 -7.36 -8.00 7.17
N LEU A 9 -7.61 -7.43 6.00
CA LEU A 9 -8.17 -6.09 5.87
C LEU A 9 -9.61 -6.17 5.38
N LYS A 10 -10.36 -5.10 5.64
CA LYS A 10 -11.73 -4.93 5.16
C LYS A 10 -11.76 -3.80 4.14
N VAL A 11 -12.59 -3.97 3.11
CA VAL A 11 -12.98 -2.87 2.22
C VAL A 11 -14.09 -2.08 2.91
N TYR A 12 -13.88 -0.79 3.06
CA TYR A 12 -14.84 0.15 3.64
C TYR A 12 -15.48 0.99 2.53
N GLY A 13 -16.67 1.51 2.80
CA GLY A 13 -17.19 2.64 2.04
C GLY A 13 -16.67 3.92 2.68
N GLN A 14 -16.08 4.81 1.88
CA GLN A 14 -15.74 6.15 2.31
C GLN A 14 -16.53 7.16 1.49
N SER A 15 -17.08 8.17 2.18
CA SER A 15 -17.80 9.28 1.55
C SER A 15 -16.84 10.05 0.65
N GLY A 16 -16.90 9.81 -0.65
CA GLY A 16 -16.11 10.53 -1.65
C GLY A 16 -16.73 11.89 -2.00
N TYR A 17 -16.14 12.57 -2.99
CA TYR A 17 -16.73 13.78 -3.60
C TYR A 17 -18.12 13.46 -4.15
N LYS A 18 -19.15 14.21 -3.74
CA LYS A 18 -20.58 14.00 -4.04
C LYS A 18 -21.31 12.87 -3.28
N TYR A 19 -20.88 12.50 -2.08
CA TYR A 19 -21.61 11.55 -1.20
C TYR A 19 -21.84 10.16 -1.81
N LYS A 20 -21.00 9.75 -2.77
CA LYS A 20 -21.00 8.38 -3.27
C LYS A 20 -20.03 7.53 -2.44
N ASP A 21 -20.53 6.39 -1.97
CA ASP A 21 -19.69 5.40 -1.30
C ASP A 21 -18.61 4.91 -2.27
N THR A 22 -17.38 5.29 -1.98
CA THR A 22 -16.20 4.87 -2.73
C THR A 22 -15.55 3.72 -1.98
N PRO A 23 -15.21 2.60 -2.65
CA PRO A 23 -14.51 1.50 -1.99
C PRO A 23 -13.10 1.95 -1.56
N THR A 24 -12.80 1.79 -0.28
CA THR A 24 -11.52 2.18 0.34
C THR A 24 -10.89 1.00 1.07
N ILE A 25 -9.60 0.79 0.85
CA ILE A 25 -8.76 -0.12 1.64
C ILE A 25 -7.79 0.75 2.46
N ILE A 26 -7.74 0.54 3.78
CA ILE A 26 -6.85 1.28 4.67
C ILE A 26 -5.66 0.39 5.01
N LEU A 27 -4.46 0.83 4.59
CA LEU A 27 -3.18 0.21 4.94
C LEU A 27 -2.47 1.12 5.95
N MET A 28 -2.52 0.74 7.23
CA MET A 28 -1.92 1.53 8.31
C MET A 28 -1.38 0.63 9.42
N GLY A 29 -0.24 1.01 10.00
CA GLY A 29 0.34 0.36 11.18
C GLY A 29 1.85 0.20 11.09
N GLN A 30 2.49 -0.08 12.24
CA GLN A 30 3.94 -0.28 12.35
C GLN A 30 4.44 -1.49 11.53
N TRP A 31 3.57 -2.46 11.26
CA TRP A 31 3.88 -3.62 10.43
C TRP A 31 4.24 -3.26 8.98
N LEU A 32 3.83 -2.09 8.47
CA LEU A 32 4.26 -1.59 7.15
C LEU A 32 5.76 -1.27 7.14
N LYS A 33 6.26 -0.66 8.22
CA LYS A 33 7.68 -0.38 8.39
C LYS A 33 8.49 -1.68 8.50
N GLU A 34 8.00 -2.65 9.28
CA GLU A 34 8.59 -4.00 9.35
C GLU A 34 8.63 -4.70 7.98
N ALA A 35 7.70 -4.36 7.08
CA ALA A 35 7.60 -4.88 5.72
C ALA A 35 8.43 -4.09 4.68
N GLY A 36 9.18 -3.05 5.09
CA GLY A 36 10.03 -2.24 4.20
C GLY A 36 9.33 -1.04 3.55
N PHE A 37 8.15 -0.65 4.05
CA PHE A 37 7.45 0.57 3.63
C PHE A 37 7.73 1.67 4.65
N ASP A 38 8.82 2.41 4.43
CA ASP A 38 9.18 3.57 5.25
C ASP A 38 8.46 4.85 4.79
N ILE A 39 8.33 5.79 5.72
CA ILE A 39 7.76 7.12 5.42
C ILE A 39 8.68 7.82 4.42
N GLY A 40 8.11 8.25 3.29
CA GLY A 40 8.87 8.87 2.20
C GLY A 40 9.27 7.90 1.09
N ASN A 41 9.05 6.59 1.24
CA ASN A 41 9.22 5.65 0.14
C ASN A 41 8.20 5.95 -0.97
N ARG A 42 8.67 5.91 -2.21
CA ARG A 42 7.78 5.82 -3.37
C ARG A 42 7.22 4.41 -3.45
N ILE A 43 5.98 4.29 -3.90
CA ILE A 43 5.33 2.98 -4.08
C ILE A 43 4.74 2.89 -5.48
N THR A 44 4.70 1.68 -6.02
CA THR A 44 4.01 1.35 -7.27
C THR A 44 2.86 0.41 -6.99
N LEU A 45 1.74 0.61 -7.69
CA LEU A 45 0.53 -0.20 -7.62
C LEU A 45 0.28 -0.87 -8.98
N GLU A 46 0.16 -2.19 -8.97
CA GLU A 46 -0.29 -2.98 -10.10
C GLU A 46 -1.64 -3.60 -9.76
N CYS A 47 -2.67 -3.31 -10.57
CA CYS A 47 -4.03 -3.80 -10.37
C CYS A 47 -4.41 -4.72 -11.52
N ASP A 48 -4.73 -5.99 -11.23
CA ASP A 48 -5.23 -6.95 -12.21
C ASP A 48 -6.30 -7.87 -11.62
N ARG A 49 -7.46 -7.96 -12.28
CA ARG A 49 -8.55 -8.92 -12.04
C ARG A 49 -8.77 -9.31 -10.56
N GLY A 50 -8.90 -8.33 -9.67
CA GLY A 50 -9.18 -8.54 -8.23
C GLY A 50 -7.95 -8.70 -7.34
N THR A 51 -6.75 -8.58 -7.91
CA THR A 51 -5.47 -8.56 -7.22
C THR A 51 -4.88 -7.16 -7.26
N ILE A 52 -4.35 -6.71 -6.12
CA ILE A 52 -3.55 -5.48 -6.02
C ILE A 52 -2.18 -5.87 -5.48
N VAL A 53 -1.13 -5.54 -6.23
CA VAL A 53 0.26 -5.73 -5.80
C VAL A 53 0.86 -4.36 -5.50
N ILE A 54 1.36 -4.20 -4.26
CA ILE A 54 1.99 -2.97 -3.79
C ILE A 54 3.48 -3.25 -3.61
N LYS A 55 4.31 -2.47 -4.26
CA LYS A 55 5.77 -2.59 -4.17
C LYS A 55 6.34 -1.25 -3.69
N ALA A 56 7.16 -1.28 -2.64
CA ALA A 56 8.01 -0.16 -2.30
C ALA A 56 9.08 -0.05 -3.40
N THR A 57 9.16 1.11 -4.03
CA THR A 57 10.26 1.44 -4.92
C THR A 57 11.31 2.10 -4.05
N GLU A 58 12.52 1.56 -4.05
CA GLU A 58 13.66 2.27 -3.48
C GLU A 58 13.71 3.62 -4.17
N ASN A 59 13.88 4.70 -3.39
CA ASN A 59 14.25 5.96 -4.01
C ASN A 59 15.58 5.67 -4.70
N CYS A 60 15.54 5.56 -6.03
CA CYS A 60 16.72 5.70 -6.85
C CYS A 60 17.23 7.08 -6.46
N SER A 61 18.24 7.09 -5.58
CA SER A 61 19.14 8.21 -5.49
C SER A 61 19.76 8.18 -6.88
N ASP A 62 19.15 8.89 -7.83
CA ASP A 62 19.81 9.26 -9.06
C ASP A 62 21.11 9.92 -8.58
N GLU A 63 22.18 9.12 -8.59
CA GLU A 63 23.54 9.61 -8.51
C GLU A 63 23.64 10.61 -9.64
N PHE A 64 23.58 11.90 -9.29
CA PHE A 64 24.10 12.94 -10.17
C PHE A 64 25.60 12.64 -10.32
N LYS A 65 25.94 11.94 -11.40
CA LYS A 65 27.27 11.99 -12.02
C LYS A 65 27.46 13.35 -12.69
#